data_AF-A0A6C0BA33-F1
#
_entry.id   AF-A0A6C0BA33-F1
#
_cell.length_a   1.000
_cell.length_b   1.000
_cell.length_c   1.000
_cell.angle_alpha   90.00
_cell.angle_beta   90.00
_cell.angle_gamma   90.00
#
_symmetry.space_group_name_H-M   'P 1'
#
loop_
_entity.id
_entity.type
_entity.pdbx_description
1 polymer ?
#
loop_
_entity_poly.entity_id
_entity_poly.type
_entity_poly.pdbx_seq_one_letter_code
_entity_poly.pdbx_strand_id
1 'polypeptide(L)'
;MKVTAILLSIMLSVSALEPKLCKNCKHFIPNPRDIKFSKCSLFPNIQEEKYTLIDNIVFDIPVEYFYCSITRNYNDMCGKKGKKYEEK
;
A
#
# COMPACT_ATOMS: atom_id res chain seq x y z
N MET A 1 -32.51 -31.83 17.69
CA MET A 1 -31.98 -31.44 16.35
C MET A 1 -31.77 -29.92 16.24
N LYS A 2 -31.03 -29.28 17.16
CA LYS A 2 -30.75 -27.83 17.11
C LYS A 2 -29.25 -27.51 17.11
N VAL A 3 -28.43 -28.41 17.67
CA VAL A 3 -26.98 -28.21 17.83
C VAL A 3 -26.22 -28.39 16.50
N THR A 4 -26.67 -29.29 15.63
CA THR A 4 -26.05 -29.55 14.31
C THR A 4 -26.19 -28.39 13.34
N ALA A 5 -27.30 -27.64 13.40
CA ALA A 5 -27.54 -26.48 12.54
C ALA A 5 -26.63 -25.29 12.88
N ILE A 6 -26.26 -25.12 14.16
CA ILE A 6 -25.40 -24.02 14.63
C ILE A 6 -23.96 -24.21 14.14
N LEU A 7 -23.45 -25.45 14.16
CA LEU A 7 -22.10 -25.78 13.68
C LEU A 7 -21.91 -25.57 12.16
N LEU A 8 -22.97 -25.80 11.36
CA LEU A 8 -22.91 -25.62 9.91
C LEU A 8 -22.88 -24.14 9.49
N SER A 9 -23.47 -23.25 10.30
CA SER A 9 -23.59 -21.82 10.01
C SER A 9 -22.26 -21.06 10.21
N ILE A 10 -21.37 -21.55 11.08
CA ILE A 10 -20.07 -20.92 11.35
C ILE A 10 -19.10 -21.13 10.16
N MET A 11 -19.20 -22.26 9.44
CA MET A 11 -18.30 -22.59 8.33
C MET A 11 -18.54 -21.78 7.06
N LEU A 12 -19.73 -21.20 6.88
CA LEU A 12 -20.08 -20.38 5.71
C LEU A 12 -19.54 -18.93 5.78
N SER A 13 -18.98 -18.53 6.92
CA SER A 13 -18.51 -17.15 7.14
C SER A 13 -17.04 -16.94 6.72
N VAL A 14 -16.31 -18.01 6.38
CA VAL A 14 -14.89 -17.98 6.01
C VAL A 14 -14.73 -18.08 4.49
N SER A 15 -15.55 -17.33 3.75
CA SER A 15 -15.11 -16.87 2.44
C SER A 15 -13.96 -15.90 2.70
N ALA A 16 -12.76 -16.47 2.81
CA ALA A 16 -11.52 -15.74 3.02
C ALA A 16 -11.43 -14.64 1.97
N LEU A 17 -11.71 -13.40 2.40
CA LEU A 17 -11.53 -12.21 1.57
C LEU A 17 -10.11 -12.26 1.04
N GLU A 18 -9.94 -12.38 -0.27
CA GLU A 18 -8.59 -12.39 -0.84
C GLU A 18 -7.82 -11.15 -0.36
N PRO A 19 -6.56 -11.31 0.06
CA PRO A 19 -5.82 -10.19 0.60
C PRO A 19 -5.62 -9.15 -0.50
N LYS A 20 -5.96 -7.89 -0.21
CA LYS A 20 -5.71 -6.75 -1.10
C LYS A 20 -4.20 -6.51 -1.25
N LEU A 21 -3.59 -7.14 -2.25
CA LEU A 21 -2.15 -7.07 -2.50
C LEU A 21 -1.77 -5.80 -3.25
N CYS A 22 -0.72 -5.11 -2.81
CA CYS A 22 -0.28 -3.88 -3.46
C CYS A 22 0.02 -4.09 -4.96
N LYS A 23 0.61 -5.22 -5.36
CA LYS A 23 0.90 -5.49 -6.79
C LYS A 23 -0.32 -5.43 -7.72
N ASN A 24 -1.52 -5.66 -7.18
CA ASN A 24 -2.80 -5.63 -7.90
C ASN A 24 -3.50 -4.27 -7.80
N CYS A 25 -2.92 -3.30 -7.11
CA CYS A 25 -3.50 -1.97 -6.90
C CYS A 25 -3.08 -0.99 -8.02
N LYS A 26 -3.99 -0.15 -8.53
CA LYS A 26 -3.70 0.91 -9.51
C LYS A 26 -2.54 1.82 -9.11
N HIS A 27 -2.37 2.05 -7.80
CA HIS A 27 -1.32 2.92 -7.24
C HIS A 27 0.05 2.26 -7.09
N PHE A 28 0.23 1.04 -7.60
CA PHE A 28 1.46 0.28 -7.46
C PHE A 28 2.54 0.71 -8.44
N ILE A 29 3.67 1.17 -7.91
CA ILE A 29 4.88 1.45 -8.68
C ILE A 29 5.86 0.29 -8.50
N PRO A 30 6.05 -0.57 -9.52
CA PRO A 30 6.97 -1.70 -9.41
C PRO A 30 8.41 -1.23 -9.27
N ASN A 31 9.17 -1.87 -8.38
CA ASN A 31 10.62 -1.76 -8.40
C ASN A 31 11.20 -2.86 -9.32
N PRO A 32 12.03 -2.51 -10.31
CA PRO A 32 12.50 -3.47 -11.31
C PRO A 32 13.49 -4.50 -10.76
N ARG A 33 14.13 -4.24 -9.62
CA ARG A 33 15.11 -5.16 -9.01
C ARG A 33 14.47 -6.12 -8.03
N ASP A 34 13.59 -5.61 -7.17
CA ASP A 34 12.95 -6.42 -6.13
C ASP A 34 11.61 -5.82 -5.71
N ILE A 35 10.55 -6.62 -5.85
CA ILE A 35 9.17 -6.24 -5.57
C ILE A 35 8.97 -5.73 -4.13
N LYS A 36 9.81 -6.13 -3.17
CA LYS A 36 9.73 -5.68 -1.77
C LYS A 36 10.01 -4.18 -1.61
N PHE A 37 10.70 -3.58 -2.57
CA PHE A 37 11.00 -2.14 -2.63
C PHE A 37 10.06 -1.38 -3.56
N SER A 38 8.93 -1.98 -3.94
CA SER A 38 7.90 -1.30 -4.73
C SER A 38 7.22 -0.20 -3.93
N LYS A 39 6.83 0.88 -4.61
CA LYS A 39 6.32 2.11 -4.00
C LYS A 39 4.81 2.27 -4.27
N CYS A 40 4.18 3.21 -3.59
CA CYS A 40 2.78 3.56 -3.75
C CYS A 40 2.64 5.01 -4.23
N SER A 41 2.11 5.22 -5.45
CA SER A 41 1.95 6.55 -6.05
C SER A 41 0.99 7.46 -5.28
N LEU A 42 0.10 6.88 -4.47
CA LEU A 42 -0.86 7.63 -3.67
C LEU A 42 -0.22 8.38 -2.49
N PHE A 43 0.99 8.00 -2.10
CA PHE A 43 1.69 8.57 -0.97
C PHE A 43 3.08 9.06 -1.39
N PRO A 44 3.17 10.28 -1.95
CA PRO A 44 4.46 10.92 -2.17
C PRO A 44 5.16 11.14 -0.82
N ASN A 45 6.45 10.85 -0.80
CA ASN A 45 7.37 11.20 0.27
C ASN A 45 7.94 12.58 -0.04
N ILE A 46 7.14 13.61 0.24
CA ILE A 46 7.53 15.00 0.07
C ILE A 46 8.55 15.30 1.16
N GLN A 47 9.84 15.19 0.84
CA GLN A 47 10.84 15.93 1.59
C GLN A 47 10.63 17.39 1.21
N GLU A 48 10.21 18.21 2.17
CA GLU A 48 10.17 19.66 1.99
C GLU A 48 11.51 20.08 1.38
N GLU A 49 11.41 20.68 0.19
CA GLU A 49 12.51 21.08 -0.65
C GLU A 49 13.41 22.05 0.12
N LYS A 50 14.38 21.51 0.86
CA LYS A 50 15.56 22.27 1.24
C LYS A 50 16.43 22.30 0.00
N TYR A 51 16.12 23.23 -0.90
CA TYR A 51 17.06 23.71 -1.91
C TYR A 51 18.42 23.86 -1.23
N THR A 52 19.31 22.91 -1.48
CA THR A 52 20.67 23.04 -1.00
C THR A 52 21.33 23.87 -2.08
N LEU A 53 21.41 25.18 -1.84
CA LEU A 53 22.11 26.14 -2.70
C LEU A 53 23.61 25.81 -2.67
N ILE A 54 24.01 24.74 -3.34
CA ILE A 54 25.39 24.53 -3.75
C ILE A 54 25.41 25.08 -5.19
N ASP A 55 25.96 26.28 -5.32
CA ASP A 55 26.26 26.95 -6.60
C ASP A 55 25.09 27.54 -7.43
N ASN A 56 23.96 27.92 -6.81
CA ASN A 56 22.79 28.49 -7.53
C ASN A 56 22.18 27.59 -8.62
N ILE A 57 22.51 26.30 -8.62
CA ILE A 57 21.92 25.32 -9.54
C ILE A 57 20.66 24.76 -8.90
N VAL A 58 19.51 25.04 -9.51
CA VAL A 58 18.23 24.42 -9.14
C VAL A 58 18.26 22.98 -9.67
N PHE A 59 18.26 22.01 -8.76
CA PHE A 59 18.05 20.62 -9.11
C PHE A 59 16.58 20.28 -8.88
N ASP A 60 15.88 19.88 -9.95
CA ASP A 60 14.58 19.23 -9.82
C ASP A 60 14.79 17.88 -9.14
N ILE A 61 14.47 17.80 -7.85
CA ILE A 61 14.53 16.53 -7.11
C ILE A 61 13.31 15.70 -7.54
N PRO A 62 13.49 14.47 -8.04
CA PRO A 62 12.35 13.63 -8.43
C PRO A 62 11.46 13.35 -7.22
N VAL A 63 10.14 13.40 -7.43
CA VAL A 63 9.15 13.06 -6.40
C VAL A 63 9.37 11.61 -5.96
N GLU A 64 9.77 11.46 -4.72
CA GLU A 64 9.91 10.17 -4.07
C GLU A 64 8.55 9.70 -3.54
N TYR A 65 8.35 8.38 -3.45
CA TYR A 65 7.09 7.78 -2.97
C TYR A 65 7.37 6.77 -1.87
N PHE A 66 6.45 6.63 -0.92
CA PHE A 66 6.58 5.66 0.15
C PHE A 66 6.51 4.21 -0.37
N TYR A 67 7.29 3.33 0.25
CA TYR A 67 7.22 1.90 -0.01
C TYR A 67 5.86 1.32 0.34
N CYS A 68 5.41 0.33 -0.42
CA CYS A 68 4.18 -0.40 -0.13
C CYS A 68 4.17 -0.96 1.30
N SER A 69 5.30 -1.48 1.78
CA SER A 69 5.46 -1.97 3.16
C SER A 69 5.16 -0.90 4.21
N ILE A 70 5.64 0.32 4.00
CA ILE A 70 5.36 1.48 4.86
C ILE A 70 3.86 1.79 4.82
N THR A 71 3.32 2.05 3.63
CA THR A 71 1.90 2.46 3.49
C THR A 71 0.90 1.45 4.06
N ARG A 72 1.28 0.17 4.14
CA ARG A 72 0.48 -0.93 4.70
C ARG A 72 0.63 -1.10 6.22
N ASN A 73 1.73 -0.61 6.80
CA ASN A 73 1.96 -0.66 8.24
C ASN A 73 1.30 0.51 8.98
N TYR A 74 1.11 1.65 8.31
CA TYR A 74 0.52 2.85 8.90
C TYR A 74 -0.99 2.96 8.61
N ASN A 75 -1.80 3.14 9.66
CA ASN A 75 -3.27 3.08 9.59
C ASN A 75 -3.91 4.34 8.99
N ASP A 76 -3.23 5.47 9.09
CA ASP A 76 -3.51 6.75 8.44
C ASP A 76 -3.22 6.72 6.92
N MET A 77 -2.43 5.74 6.47
CA MET A 77 -2.18 5.48 5.06
C MET A 77 -3.14 4.39 4.50
N CYS A 78 -2.63 3.37 3.81
CA CYS A 78 -3.42 2.24 3.34
C CYS A 78 -3.79 1.28 4.49
N GLY A 79 -2.90 1.12 5.47
CA GLY A 79 -3.04 0.15 6.56
C GLY A 79 -3.14 -1.31 6.10
N LYS A 80 -3.20 -2.23 7.07
CA LYS A 80 -3.24 -3.69 6.80
C LYS A 80 -4.49 -4.13 6.04
N LYS A 81 -5.58 -3.36 6.09
CA LYS A 81 -6.82 -3.65 5.35
C LYS A 81 -6.85 -3.05 3.94
N GLY A 82 -5.94 -2.14 3.60
CA GLY A 82 -5.85 -1.58 2.25
C GLY A 82 -7.01 -0.64 2.00
N LYS A 83 -7.21 0.29 2.93
CA LYS A 83 -8.35 1.23 2.93
C LYS A 83 -8.45 2.00 1.62
N LYS A 84 -7.32 2.33 1.00
CA LYS A 84 -7.21 3.06 -0.27
C LYS A 84 -6.79 2.16 -1.45
N TYR A 85 -7.05 0.86 -1.37
CA TYR A 85 -6.80 -0.07 -2.47
C TYR A 85 -7.82 0.12 -3.59
N GLU A 86 -7.32 0.23 -4.81
CA GLU A 86 -8.12 0.25 -6.04
C GLU A 86 -7.59 -0.83 -6.97
N GLU A 87 -8.44 -1.76 -7.36
CA GLU A 87 -8.07 -2.86 -8.26
C GLU A 87 -7.72 -2.35 -9.65
N LYS A 88 -6.67 -2.92 -10.27
CA LYS A 88 -6.23 -2.57 -11.63
C LYS A 88 -7.26 -2.92 -12.70
#